data_AF-A0A8J2XR99-F1
#
_entry.id   AF-A0A8J2XR99-F1
#
_cell.length_a   1.000
_cell.length_b   1.000
_cell.length_c   1.000
_cell.angle_alpha   90.00
_cell.angle_beta   90.00
_cell.angle_gamma   90.00
#
_symmetry.space_group_name_H-M   'P 1'
#
loop_
_entity.id
_entity.type
_entity.pdbx_description
1 polymer ?
#
loop_
_entity_poly.entity_id
_entity_poly.type
_entity_poly.pdbx_seq_one_letter_code
_entity_poly.pdbx_strand_id
1 'polypeptide(L)'
;MTPPDQTTDRYISFCGIECDANADKLIEMLKLNLSQKKGGGTWGQYFEMKFKEQHSVGSDNLHFIGNQLNPLYEYFEACGDSEAEALLYQIEQECC
;
A
#
# COMPACT_ATOMS: atom_id res chain seq x y z
N MET A 1 -21.36 -6.43 42.95
CA MET A 1 -20.86 -5.18 42.34
C MET A 1 -19.52 -5.53 41.73
N THR A 2 -19.53 -5.90 40.46
CA THR A 2 -18.35 -6.38 39.72
C THR A 2 -17.83 -5.19 38.90
N PRO A 3 -16.57 -4.78 39.01
CA PRO A 3 -16.03 -3.77 38.12
C PRO A 3 -15.94 -4.35 36.69
N PRO A 4 -16.22 -3.57 35.64
CA PRO A 4 -16.04 -4.03 34.29
C PRO A 4 -14.55 -4.20 33.99
N ASP A 5 -14.18 -5.43 33.63
CA ASP A 5 -12.90 -5.79 33.05
C ASP A 5 -12.80 -5.12 31.65
N GLN A 6 -12.15 -3.96 31.61
CA GLN A 6 -11.82 -3.23 30.38
C GLN A 6 -10.46 -3.73 29.89
N THR A 7 -10.38 -5.00 29.49
CA THR A 7 -9.25 -5.57 28.75
C THR A 7 -9.67 -5.57 27.27
N THR A 8 -8.95 -5.06 26.28
CA THR A 8 -7.61 -4.51 26.18
C THR A 8 -7.58 -3.80 24.84
N ASP A 9 -7.70 -2.48 24.79
CA ASP A 9 -7.30 -1.72 23.60
C ASP A 9 -5.83 -1.35 23.81
N ARG A 10 -4.96 -2.35 23.65
CA ARG A 10 -3.51 -2.20 23.77
C ARG A 10 -3.07 -1.34 22.59
N TYR A 11 -2.78 -0.06 22.86
CA TYR A 11 -1.91 0.83 22.09
C TYR A 11 -1.30 0.16 20.84
N ILE A 12 -2.09 0.13 19.77
CA ILE A 12 -1.55 -0.10 18.45
C ILE A 12 -0.72 1.17 18.22
N SER A 13 0.60 1.06 18.16
CA SER A 13 1.49 2.19 17.98
C SER A 13 0.92 3.08 16.87
N PHE A 14 0.75 4.37 17.14
CA PHE A 14 0.18 5.33 16.16
C PHE A 14 0.85 5.22 14.79
N CYS A 15 2.15 4.87 14.74
CA CYS A 15 2.88 4.55 13.51
C CYS A 15 2.31 3.38 12.70
N GLY A 16 1.89 2.27 13.34
CA GLY A 16 1.34 1.11 12.63
C GLY A 16 0.01 1.41 11.94
N ILE A 17 -0.88 2.13 12.64
CA ILE A 17 -2.17 2.56 12.07
C ILE A 17 -1.95 3.48 10.87
N GLU A 18 -0.98 4.39 10.97
CA GLU A 18 -0.66 5.32 9.89
C GLU A 18 -0.01 4.60 8.69
N CYS A 19 0.86 3.62 8.95
CA CYS A 19 1.45 2.77 7.91
C CYS A 19 0.39 1.96 7.14
N ASP A 20 -0.55 1.33 7.84
CA ASP A 20 -1.64 0.57 7.21
C ASP A 20 -2.55 1.50 6.38
N ALA A 21 -2.93 2.65 6.94
CA ALA A 21 -3.76 3.63 6.24
C ALA A 21 -3.07 4.23 5.01
N ASN A 22 -1.77 4.54 5.11
CA ASN A 22 -0.98 5.02 3.98
C ASN A 22 -0.79 3.94 2.91
N ALA A 23 -0.59 2.69 3.32
CA ALA A 23 -0.52 1.56 2.40
C ALA A 23 -1.83 1.36 1.63
N ASP A 24 -2.97 1.39 2.31
CA ASP A 24 -4.29 1.32 1.69
C ASP A 24 -4.49 2.45 0.68
N LYS A 25 -4.18 3.69 1.08
CA LYS A 25 -4.26 4.86 0.22
C LYS A 25 -3.39 4.71 -1.04
N LEU A 26 -2.14 4.26 -0.90
CA LEU A 26 -1.25 4.08 -2.05
C LEU A 26 -1.79 3.02 -3.02
N ILE A 27 -2.39 1.93 -2.51
CA ILE A 27 -3.01 0.89 -3.34
C ILE A 27 -4.25 1.42 -4.06
N GLU A 28 -5.03 2.30 -3.44
CA GLU A 28 -6.13 2.99 -4.14
C GLU A 28 -5.63 3.88 -5.28
N MET A 29 -4.55 4.64 -5.07
CA MET A 29 -3.92 5.46 -6.12
C MET A 29 -3.41 4.60 -7.27
N LEU A 30 -2.75 3.47 -6.97
CA LEU A 30 -2.33 2.48 -7.95
C LEU A 30 -3.53 1.96 -8.77
N LYS A 31 -4.59 1.49 -8.11
CA LYS A 31 -5.80 0.99 -8.78
C LYS A 31 -6.47 2.06 -9.65
N LEU A 32 -6.52 3.30 -9.18
CA LEU A 32 -7.05 4.43 -9.94
C LEU A 32 -6.24 4.65 -11.22
N ASN A 33 -4.92 4.73 -11.14
CA ASN A 33 -4.05 4.93 -12.31
C ASN A 33 -4.13 3.76 -13.30
N LEU A 34 -4.22 2.53 -12.81
CA LEU A 34 -4.42 1.34 -13.64
C LEU A 34 -5.76 1.39 -14.37
N SER A 35 -6.84 1.80 -13.69
CA SER A 35 -8.17 1.95 -14.29
C SER A 35 -8.21 3.03 -15.38
N GLN A 36 -7.40 4.08 -15.22
CA GLN A 36 -7.22 5.15 -16.19
C GLN A 36 -6.22 4.81 -17.31
N LYS A 37 -5.62 3.62 -17.27
CA LYS A 37 -4.60 3.13 -18.21
C LYS A 37 -3.37 4.05 -18.32
N LYS A 38 -2.97 4.69 -17.21
CA LYS A 38 -1.74 5.47 -17.12
C LYS A 38 -0.50 4.57 -17.03
N GLY A 39 0.68 5.12 -17.36
CA GLY A 39 1.97 4.44 -17.24
C GLY A 39 2.32 3.49 -18.40
N GLY A 40 1.38 3.22 -19.31
CA GLY A 40 1.59 2.33 -20.47
C GLY A 40 0.98 0.93 -20.29
N GLY A 41 0.92 0.18 -21.39
CA GLY A 41 0.07 -1.02 -21.49
C GLY A 41 0.56 -2.27 -20.74
N THR A 42 1.83 -2.34 -20.35
CA THR A 42 2.43 -3.53 -19.71
C THR A 42 2.17 -3.59 -18.19
N TRP A 43 2.05 -2.44 -17.54
CA TRP A 43 1.87 -2.36 -16.08
C TRP A 43 0.53 -2.91 -15.58
N GLY A 44 -0.52 -2.78 -16.40
CA GLY A 44 -1.83 -3.37 -16.11
C GLY A 44 -1.74 -4.87 -15.85
N GLN A 45 -1.09 -5.60 -16.76
CA GLN A 45 -0.90 -7.04 -16.63
C GLN A 45 0.05 -7.40 -15.49
N TYR A 46 1.12 -6.62 -15.32
CA TYR A 46 2.09 -6.80 -14.23
C TYR A 46 1.41 -6.74 -12.86
N PHE A 47 0.72 -5.63 -12.55
CA PHE A 47 0.10 -5.47 -11.23
C PHE A 47 -1.11 -6.37 -11.03
N GLU A 48 -1.85 -6.74 -12.08
CA GLU A 48 -2.90 -7.76 -11.97
C GLU A 48 -2.34 -9.11 -11.50
N MET A 49 -1.19 -9.53 -12.04
CA MET A 49 -0.51 -10.75 -11.61
C MET A 49 -0.04 -10.63 -10.16
N LYS A 50 0.55 -9.49 -9.78
CA LYS A 50 1.02 -9.24 -8.41
C LYS A 50 -0.11 -9.22 -7.38
N PHE A 51 -1.26 -8.64 -7.69
CA PHE A 51 -2.42 -8.70 -6.81
C PHE A 51 -2.95 -10.12 -6.63
N LYS A 52 -2.95 -10.95 -7.68
CA LYS A 52 -3.32 -12.37 -7.58
C LYS A 52 -2.37 -13.14 -6.67
N GLU A 53 -1.07 -12.89 -6.79
CA GLU A 53 -0.04 -13.47 -5.91
C GLU A 53 -0.26 -13.04 -4.45
N GLN A 54 -0.44 -11.73 -4.20
CA GLN A 54 -0.72 -11.18 -2.87
C GLN A 54 -1.94 -11.87 -2.22
N HIS A 55 -3.04 -11.99 -2.96
CA HIS A 55 -4.28 -12.58 -2.46
C HIS A 55 -4.12 -14.07 -2.15
N SER A 56 -3.31 -14.80 -2.93
CA SER A 56 -3.02 -16.22 -2.69
C SER A 56 -2.18 -16.45 -1.44
N VAL A 57 -1.30 -15.50 -1.09
CA VAL A 57 -0.43 -15.57 0.09
C VAL A 57 -1.10 -14.98 1.33
N GLY A 58 -2.17 -14.18 1.16
CA GLY A 58 -2.85 -13.50 2.26
C GLY A 58 -2.05 -12.33 2.84
N SER A 59 -1.20 -11.70 2.03
CA SER A 59 -0.34 -10.59 2.44
C SER A 59 -1.11 -9.27 2.50
N ASP A 60 -0.88 -8.50 3.55
CA ASP A 60 -1.38 -7.14 3.67
C ASP A 60 -0.72 -6.18 2.67
N ASN A 61 -1.35 -5.02 2.48
CA ASN A 61 -0.93 -4.01 1.50
C ASN A 61 0.46 -3.43 1.81
N LEU A 62 0.79 -3.24 3.09
CA LEU A 62 2.11 -2.75 3.48
C LEU A 62 3.23 -3.71 3.05
N HIS A 63 3.06 -5.01 3.32
CA HIS A 63 4.02 -6.01 2.89
C HIS A 63 4.08 -6.16 1.35
N PHE A 64 2.97 -5.97 0.66
CA PHE A 64 2.98 -5.89 -0.80
C PHE A 64 3.83 -4.72 -1.31
N ILE A 65 3.65 -3.52 -0.75
CA ILE A 65 4.38 -2.31 -1.15
C ILE A 65 5.88 -2.50 -0.93
N GLY A 66 6.29 -3.00 0.24
CA GLY A 66 7.71 -3.26 0.54
C GLY A 66 8.36 -4.22 -0.46
N ASN A 67 7.62 -5.22 -0.96
CA ASN A 67 8.12 -6.15 -1.98
C ASN A 67 8.12 -5.58 -3.39
N GLN A 68 7.39 -4.48 -3.65
CA GLN A 68 7.18 -3.90 -4.97
C GLN A 68 7.69 -2.46 -5.09
N LEU A 69 8.56 -1.99 -4.18
CA LEU A 69 9.06 -0.60 -4.15
C LEU A 69 9.57 -0.11 -5.51
N ASN A 70 10.56 -0.79 -6.12
CA ASN A 70 11.12 -0.36 -7.40
C ASN A 70 10.06 -0.34 -8.53
N PRO A 71 9.29 -1.42 -8.75
CA PRO A 71 8.18 -1.40 -9.71
C PRO A 71 7.16 -0.29 -9.48
N LEU A 72 6.85 0.04 -8.22
CA LEU A 72 5.91 1.11 -7.87
C LEU A 72 6.47 2.49 -8.22
N TYR A 73 7.75 2.75 -7.92
CA TYR A 73 8.41 4.00 -8.34
C TYR A 73 8.44 4.14 -9.86
N GLU A 74 8.90 3.11 -10.58
CA GLU A 74 8.92 3.11 -12.05
C GLU A 74 7.52 3.34 -12.64
N TYR A 75 6.49 2.74 -12.03
CA TYR A 75 5.12 2.91 -12.49
C TYR A 75 4.57 4.31 -12.23
N PHE A 76 4.74 4.86 -11.02
CA PHE A 76 4.22 6.18 -10.68
C PHE A 76 4.96 7.28 -11.44
N GLU A 77 6.28 7.14 -11.67
CA GLU A 77 7.04 8.00 -12.57
C GLU A 77 6.45 7.97 -13.98
N ALA A 78 6.20 6.77 -14.54
CA ALA A 78 5.59 6.62 -15.86
C ALA A 78 4.15 7.19 -15.94
N CYS A 79 3.44 7.25 -14.81
CA CYS A 79 2.13 7.89 -14.69
C CYS A 79 2.21 9.42 -14.54
N GLY A 80 3.37 9.96 -14.16
CA GLY A 80 3.53 11.34 -13.72
C GLY A 80 2.76 11.64 -12.42
N ASP A 81 2.61 10.65 -11.54
CA ASP A 81 1.84 10.77 -10.29
C ASP A 81 2.74 11.06 -9.09
N SER A 82 3.23 12.30 -9.03
CA SER A 82 4.17 12.72 -7.98
C SER A 82 3.57 12.70 -6.57
N GLU A 83 2.23 12.70 -6.42
CA GLU A 83 1.58 12.52 -5.12
C GLU A 83 1.74 11.06 -4.65
N ALA A 84 1.55 10.11 -5.56
CA ALA A 84 1.77 8.69 -5.25
C ALA A 84 3.24 8.38 -4.97
N GLU A 85 4.17 8.99 -5.72
CA GLU A 85 5.61 8.85 -5.47
C GLU A 85 6.00 9.40 -4.09
N ALA A 86 5.47 10.56 -3.70
CA ALA A 86 5.74 11.15 -2.39
C ALA A 86 5.19 10.27 -1.25
N LEU A 87 3.98 9.72 -1.41
CA LEU A 87 3.40 8.81 -0.44
C LEU A 87 4.17 7.48 -0.35
N LEU A 88 4.62 6.94 -1.50
CA LEU A 88 5.47 5.74 -1.55
C LEU A 88 6.79 5.97 -0.81
N TYR A 89 7.43 7.12 -1.04
CA TYR A 89 8.65 7.49 -0.32
C TYR A 89 8.42 7.61 1.18
N GLN A 90 7.32 8.22 1.60
CA GLN A 90 6.96 8.30 3.01
C GLN A 90 6.81 6.89 3.63
N ILE A 91 6.06 5.99 2.98
CA ILE A 91 5.88 4.60 3.45
C ILE A 91 7.22 3.87 3.53
N GLU A 92 8.10 4.05 2.55
CA GLU A 92 9.43 3.44 2.55
C GLU A 92 10.27 3.91 3.76
N GLN A 93 10.23 5.20 4.10
CA GLN A 93 11.01 5.75 5.22
C GLN A 93 10.43 5.38 6.59
N GLU A 94 9.11 5.27 6.70
CA GLU A 94 8.43 5.15 8.00
C GLU A 94 8.02 3.71 8.35
N CYS A 95 7.86 2.83 7.35
CA CYS A 95 7.14 1.57 7.51
C CYS A 95 7.84 0.33 6.93
N CYS A 96 8.96 0.46 6.21
CA CYS A 96 9.68 -0.64 5.54
C CYS A 96 11.08 -0.88 6.11
#